data_AF-A0A9D8BCI5-F1
#
_entry.id   AF-A0A9D8BCI5-F1
#
_cell.length_a   1.000
_cell.length_b   1.000
_cell.length_c   1.000
_cell.angle_alpha   90.00
_cell.angle_beta   90.00
_cell.angle_gamma   90.00
#
_symmetry.space_group_name_H-M   'P 1'
#
loop_
_entity.id
_entity.type
_entity.pdbx_description
1 polymer ?
#
loop_
_entity_poly.entity_id
_entity_poly.type
_entity_poly.pdbx_seq_one_letter_code
_entity_poly.pdbx_strand_id
1 'polypeptide(L)'
;MGLFSNFFDRFKSSDFDIEPNQKVKTVQADFKENFGLTLRVYKGKVLADPDFTFAQLNQRTSKNVNWNTDDLKIRASMTIKQVEDMISEQFGLTVQVANEHDTYCVANHYTIGQATRKEDLEDWCKKEGFANSEAYLKKEGFKDWDEYYAKKHNK
;
A
#
# COMPACT_ATOMS: atom_id res chain seq x y z
N MET A 1 -14.53 0.66 -21.56
CA MET A 1 -15.28 -0.05 -20.50
C MET A 1 -14.29 -0.36 -19.41
N GLY A 2 -14.42 0.31 -18.26
CA GLY A 2 -13.34 0.50 -17.30
C GLY A 2 -12.96 -0.76 -16.53
N LEU A 3 -11.70 -1.18 -16.69
CA LEU A 3 -11.09 -2.20 -15.84
C LEU A 3 -11.12 -1.77 -14.36
N PHE A 4 -11.01 -0.47 -14.10
CA PHE A 4 -11.02 0.09 -12.75
C PHE A 4 -12.40 0.07 -12.05
N SER A 5 -13.51 0.08 -12.80
CA SER A 5 -14.84 0.20 -12.21
C SER A 5 -15.29 -1.07 -11.48
N ASN A 6 -14.84 -2.24 -11.94
CA ASN A 6 -15.26 -3.54 -11.37
C ASN A 6 -14.37 -4.02 -10.21
N PHE A 7 -13.11 -3.57 -10.14
CA PHE A 7 -12.21 -3.88 -9.04
C PHE A 7 -12.61 -3.09 -7.79
N PHE A 8 -13.01 -1.83 -7.99
CA PHE A 8 -13.42 -0.93 -6.93
C PHE A 8 -14.71 -1.31 -6.20
N ASP A 9 -15.65 -1.87 -6.94
CA ASP A 9 -16.97 -2.26 -6.44
C ASP A 9 -16.91 -3.50 -5.53
N ARG A 10 -15.78 -4.24 -5.56
CA ARG A 10 -15.54 -5.46 -4.77
C ARG A 10 -14.83 -5.22 -3.45
N PHE A 11 -14.45 -3.99 -3.11
CA PHE A 11 -13.83 -3.73 -1.81
C PHE A 11 -14.79 -4.10 -0.71
N LYS A 12 -14.53 -5.25 -0.08
CA LYS A 12 -15.19 -5.61 1.15
C LYS A 12 -14.85 -4.50 2.13
N SER A 13 -15.86 -3.80 2.60
CA SER A 13 -15.81 -2.84 3.71
C SER A 13 -15.36 -3.50 5.04
N SER A 14 -14.80 -4.69 4.99
CA SER A 14 -14.47 -5.53 6.13
C SER A 14 -13.02 -5.27 6.49
N ASP A 15 -12.84 -4.94 7.76
CA ASP A 15 -11.56 -4.74 8.43
C ASP A 15 -10.49 -5.73 7.95
N PHE A 16 -9.27 -5.24 7.71
CA PHE A 16 -8.13 -6.08 7.35
C PHE A 16 -7.33 -6.37 8.61
N ASP A 17 -7.27 -7.65 8.98
CA ASP A 17 -6.52 -8.14 10.14
C ASP A 17 -5.15 -8.67 9.69
N ILE A 18 -4.09 -8.28 10.40
CA ILE A 18 -2.74 -8.80 10.18
C ILE A 18 -2.35 -9.70 11.34
N GLU A 19 -2.07 -10.97 11.05
CA GLU A 19 -1.57 -11.92 12.04
C GLU A 19 -0.04 -12.08 11.97
N PRO A 20 0.66 -12.27 13.10
CA PRO A 20 2.12 -12.33 13.16
C PRO A 20 2.72 -13.57 12.46
N ASN A 21 1.97 -14.67 12.38
CA ASN A 21 2.37 -15.90 11.69
C ASN A 21 2.17 -15.83 10.17
N GLN A 22 1.49 -14.80 9.64
CA GLN A 22 1.32 -14.64 8.20
C GLN A 22 2.63 -14.22 7.53
N LYS A 23 2.81 -14.68 6.29
CA LYS A 23 3.94 -14.28 5.45
C LYS A 23 3.73 -12.86 4.92
N VAL A 24 4.83 -12.13 4.69
CA VAL A 24 4.77 -10.80 4.04
C VAL A 24 4.00 -10.86 2.74
N LYS A 25 4.28 -11.84 1.87
CA LYS A 25 3.57 -11.98 0.59
C LYS A 25 2.06 -12.20 0.74
N THR A 26 1.63 -12.89 1.79
CA THR A 26 0.21 -13.13 2.07
C THR A 26 -0.47 -11.83 2.46
N VAL A 27 0.10 -11.09 3.41
CA VAL A 27 -0.43 -9.80 3.84
C VAL A 27 -0.44 -8.78 2.69
N GLN A 28 0.59 -8.80 1.83
CA GLN A 28 0.62 -7.96 0.63
C GLN A 28 -0.50 -8.31 -0.36
N ALA A 29 -0.73 -9.59 -0.60
CA ALA A 29 -1.80 -10.06 -1.47
C ALA A 29 -3.17 -9.71 -0.88
N ASP A 30 -3.40 -10.04 0.38
CA ASP A 30 -4.66 -9.77 1.06
C ASP A 30 -4.93 -8.26 1.15
N PHE A 31 -3.93 -7.43 1.46
CA PHE A 31 -4.08 -5.97 1.46
C PHE A 31 -4.44 -5.43 0.08
N LYS A 32 -3.87 -6.00 -0.99
CA LYS A 32 -4.22 -5.66 -2.37
C LYS A 32 -5.62 -6.13 -2.74
N GLU A 33 -6.07 -7.29 -2.28
CA GLU A 33 -7.44 -7.76 -2.52
C GLU A 33 -8.48 -6.95 -1.73
N ASN A 34 -8.16 -6.54 -0.50
CA ASN A 34 -9.09 -5.81 0.38
C ASN A 34 -9.16 -4.30 0.08
N PHE A 35 -8.06 -3.67 -0.33
CA PHE A 35 -7.98 -2.22 -0.53
C PHE A 35 -7.51 -1.79 -1.91
N GLY A 36 -7.00 -2.70 -2.73
CA GLY A 36 -6.53 -2.38 -4.08
C GLY A 36 -5.24 -1.58 -4.10
N LEU A 37 -4.53 -1.55 -2.99
CA LEU A 37 -3.27 -0.86 -2.81
C LEU A 37 -2.17 -1.87 -2.56
N THR A 38 -0.92 -1.45 -2.73
CA THR A 38 0.23 -2.33 -2.49
C THR A 38 0.88 -1.96 -1.16
N LEU A 39 1.02 -2.93 -0.25
CA LEU A 39 1.78 -2.73 0.98
C LEU A 39 3.25 -3.07 0.74
N ARG A 40 4.17 -2.14 0.96
CA ARG A 40 5.62 -2.39 0.94
C ARG A 40 6.12 -2.56 2.36
N VAL A 41 6.63 -3.75 2.67
CA VAL A 41 7.17 -4.06 3.99
C VAL A 41 8.69 -4.01 3.95
N TYR A 42 9.29 -3.27 4.87
CA TYR A 42 10.73 -3.08 5.00
C TYR A 42 11.22 -3.59 6.36
N LYS A 43 12.39 -4.23 6.30
CA LYS A 43 13.19 -4.58 7.47
C LYS A 43 14.41 -3.65 7.52
N GLY A 44 14.32 -2.60 8.33
CA GLY A 44 15.35 -1.57 8.40
C GLY A 44 15.39 -0.77 7.09
N LYS A 45 16.49 -0.89 6.32
CA LYS A 45 16.67 -0.19 5.03
C LYS A 45 16.39 -1.07 3.80
N VAL A 46 16.03 -2.34 4.00
CA VAL A 46 15.88 -3.32 2.92
C VAL A 46 14.43 -3.81 2.88
N LEU A 47 13.92 -4.12 1.69
CA LEU A 47 12.62 -4.78 1.58
C LEU A 47 12.64 -6.10 2.34
N ALA A 48 11.55 -6.37 3.06
CA ALA A 48 11.39 -7.63 3.78
C ALA A 48 11.27 -8.79 2.79
N ASP A 49 11.79 -9.94 3.19
CA ASP A 49 11.68 -11.15 2.38
C ASP A 49 10.20 -11.59 2.33
N PRO A 50 9.63 -11.80 1.13
CA PRO A 50 8.24 -12.20 0.96
C PRO A 50 7.91 -13.54 1.63
N ASP A 51 8.90 -14.42 1.82
CA ASP A 51 8.70 -15.73 2.43
C ASP A 51 8.83 -15.75 3.96
N PHE A 52 9.37 -14.70 4.57
CA PHE A 52 9.38 -14.56 6.02
C PHE A 52 8.02 -14.09 6.55
N THR A 53 7.72 -14.50 7.79
CA THR A 53 6.55 -14.02 8.52
C THR A 53 6.85 -12.74 9.29
N PHE A 54 5.81 -11.98 9.64
CA PHE A 54 5.97 -10.77 10.45
C PHE A 54 6.65 -11.07 11.80
N ALA A 55 6.31 -12.21 12.43
CA ALA A 55 6.97 -12.69 13.64
C ALA A 55 8.46 -13.01 13.44
N GLN A 56 8.82 -13.68 12.33
CA GLN A 56 10.20 -14.02 12.00
C GLN A 56 11.05 -12.79 11.69
N LEU A 57 10.45 -11.78 11.05
CA LEU A 57 11.10 -10.50 10.81
C LEU A 57 11.33 -9.76 12.13
N ASN A 58 10.35 -9.80 13.03
CA ASN A 58 10.39 -9.15 14.34
C ASN A 58 11.44 -9.76 15.29
N GLN A 59 11.54 -11.09 15.38
CA GLN A 59 12.60 -11.76 16.18
C GLN A 59 14.03 -11.35 15.76
N ARG A 60 14.20 -10.84 14.54
CA ARG A 60 15.47 -10.36 14.01
C ARG A 60 15.61 -8.83 14.05
N THR A 61 14.68 -8.11 14.67
CA THR A 61 14.74 -6.66 14.88
C THR A 61 14.90 -6.33 16.35
N SER A 62 15.78 -5.38 16.68
CA SER A 62 16.13 -5.00 18.06
C SER A 62 15.05 -4.20 18.81
N LYS A 63 13.84 -4.02 18.24
CA LYS A 63 12.75 -3.30 18.89
C LYS A 63 11.98 -4.26 19.78
N ASN A 64 11.81 -3.91 21.05
CA ASN A 64 10.94 -4.66 21.97
C ASN A 64 9.50 -4.32 21.61
N VAL A 65 8.78 -5.28 21.02
CA VAL A 65 7.46 -5.05 20.46
C VAL A 65 6.44 -5.82 21.27
N ASN A 66 5.48 -5.10 21.84
CA ASN A 66 4.45 -5.70 22.67
C ASN A 66 3.31 -6.14 21.75
N TRP A 67 3.24 -7.44 21.45
CA TRP A 67 2.16 -8.01 20.66
C TRP A 67 0.89 -8.02 21.49
N ASN A 68 0.10 -6.95 21.40
CA ASN A 68 -1.27 -7.03 21.84
C ASN A 68 -2.06 -7.75 20.73
N THR A 69 -2.58 -8.92 21.08
CA THR A 69 -3.50 -9.74 20.27
C THR A 69 -4.87 -9.08 20.07
N ASP A 70 -5.06 -7.84 20.53
CA ASP A 70 -6.18 -7.01 20.09
C ASP A 70 -5.95 -6.66 18.62
N ASP A 71 -6.50 -7.52 17.76
CA ASP A 71 -6.56 -7.47 16.31
C ASP A 71 -6.11 -6.13 15.68
N LEU A 72 -5.00 -6.15 14.95
CA LEU A 72 -4.57 -5.00 14.14
C LEU A 72 -5.54 -4.85 12.97
N LYS A 73 -6.67 -4.20 13.24
CA LYS A 73 -7.76 -3.93 12.29
C LYS A 73 -7.47 -2.67 11.51
N ILE A 74 -7.05 -2.85 10.27
CA ILE A 74 -6.87 -1.76 9.32
C ILE A 74 -8.21 -1.49 8.64
N ARG A 75 -8.63 -0.23 8.68
CA ARG A 75 -9.89 0.25 8.08
C ARG A 75 -9.61 1.20 6.94
N ALA A 76 -10.50 1.21 5.94
CA ALA A 76 -10.40 2.14 4.81
C ALA A 76 -10.43 3.63 5.23
N SER A 77 -11.04 3.93 6.38
CA SER A 77 -11.11 5.28 6.97
C SER A 77 -9.82 5.72 7.68
N MET A 78 -8.88 4.81 7.93
CA MET A 78 -7.60 5.14 8.54
C MET A 78 -6.68 5.82 7.52
N THR A 79 -5.87 6.75 8.01
CA THR A 79 -4.82 7.37 7.20
C THR A 79 -3.68 6.40 6.94
N ILE A 80 -3.01 6.55 5.79
CA ILE A 80 -1.81 5.77 5.47
C ILE A 80 -0.79 5.87 6.61
N LYS A 81 -0.61 7.07 7.19
CA LYS A 81 0.24 7.27 8.36
C LYS A 81 -0.14 6.36 9.53
N GLN A 82 -1.42 6.32 9.89
CA GLN A 82 -1.89 5.52 11.02
C GLN A 82 -1.62 4.04 10.80
N VAL A 83 -1.81 3.54 9.59
CA VAL A 83 -1.55 2.14 9.24
C VAL A 83 -0.06 1.82 9.35
N GLU A 84 0.79 2.70 8.80
CA GLU A 84 2.25 2.57 8.86
C GLU A 84 2.76 2.57 10.30
N ASP A 85 2.28 3.53 11.10
CA ASP A 85 2.63 3.66 12.51
C ASP A 85 2.16 2.44 13.31
N MET A 86 0.91 1.97 13.12
CA MET A 86 0.37 0.79 13.80
C MET A 86 1.19 -0.48 13.49
N ILE A 87 1.52 -0.73 12.22
CA ILE A 87 2.32 -1.90 11.84
C ILE A 87 3.76 -1.77 12.37
N SER A 88 4.33 -0.56 12.35
CA SER A 88 5.66 -0.30 12.90
C SER A 88 5.70 -0.47 14.42
N GLU A 89 4.66 -0.05 15.13
CA GLU A 89 4.55 -0.20 16.58
C GLU A 89 4.28 -1.65 17.01
N GLN A 90 3.50 -2.41 16.24
CA GLN A 90 3.17 -3.81 16.58
C GLN A 90 4.18 -4.85 16.09
N PHE A 91 4.78 -4.63 14.92
CA PHE A 91 5.71 -5.59 14.32
C PHE A 91 7.16 -5.11 14.33
N GLY A 92 7.42 -3.83 14.65
CA GLY A 92 8.77 -3.27 14.61
C GLY A 92 9.28 -3.03 13.18
N LEU A 93 8.41 -3.18 12.17
CA LEU A 93 8.74 -3.13 10.75
C LEU A 93 8.34 -1.78 10.15
N THR A 94 9.17 -1.26 9.26
CA THR A 94 8.79 -0.07 8.51
C THR A 94 7.91 -0.52 7.35
N VAL A 95 6.71 0.02 7.23
CA VAL A 95 5.86 -0.25 6.06
C VAL A 95 5.52 1.03 5.35
N GLN A 96 5.25 0.92 4.06
CA GLN A 96 4.80 2.02 3.22
C GLN A 96 3.65 1.57 2.34
N VAL A 97 2.63 2.40 2.17
CA VAL A 97 1.52 2.09 1.26
C VAL A 97 1.78 2.72 -0.11
N ALA A 98 1.85 1.88 -1.13
CA ALA A 98 1.95 2.26 -2.52
C ALA A 98 0.62 2.08 -3.24
N ASN A 99 0.49 2.70 -4.41
CA ASN A 99 -0.68 2.55 -5.25
C ASN A 99 -0.86 1.09 -5.75
N GLU A 100 -2.00 0.82 -6.39
CA GLU A 100 -2.40 -0.49 -6.95
C GLU A 100 -1.29 -1.20 -7.76
N HIS A 101 -0.50 -0.42 -8.47
CA HIS A 101 0.54 -0.90 -9.40
C HIS A 101 1.96 -0.76 -8.84
N ASP A 102 2.11 -0.43 -7.55
CA ASP A 102 3.41 -0.27 -6.89
C ASP A 102 4.35 0.71 -7.63
N THR A 103 3.78 1.75 -8.25
CA THR A 103 4.54 2.75 -9.02
C THR A 103 5.01 3.89 -8.14
N TYR A 104 4.20 4.31 -7.17
CA TYR A 104 4.54 5.41 -6.26
C TYR A 104 3.91 5.20 -4.88
N CYS A 105 4.51 5.82 -3.86
CA CYS A 105 3.99 5.78 -2.49
C CYS A 105 2.93 6.86 -2.28
N VAL A 106 1.82 6.46 -1.68
CA VAL A 106 0.70 7.35 -1.36
C VAL A 106 1.14 8.27 -0.22
N ALA A 107 0.75 9.55 -0.28
CA ALA A 107 1.11 10.48 0.79
C ALA A 107 0.39 10.15 2.11
N ASN A 108 1.12 10.19 3.22
CA ASN A 108 0.69 9.72 4.54
C ASN A 108 -0.60 10.38 5.10
N HIS A 109 -0.97 11.56 4.59
CA HIS A 109 -2.17 12.29 5.03
C HIS A 109 -3.46 11.79 4.37
N TYR A 110 -3.37 11.02 3.27
CA TYR A 110 -4.54 10.41 2.66
C TYR A 110 -5.00 9.20 3.45
N THR A 111 -6.29 8.92 3.37
CA THR A 111 -6.87 7.66 3.85
C THR A 111 -6.70 6.55 2.81
N ILE A 112 -6.72 5.29 3.26
CA ILE A 112 -6.72 4.14 2.34
C ILE A 112 -7.82 4.32 1.30
N GLY A 113 -9.05 4.65 1.72
CA GLY A 113 -10.17 4.82 0.80
C GLY A 113 -9.96 5.91 -0.26
N GLN A 114 -9.31 7.02 0.11
CA GLN A 114 -8.97 8.09 -0.85
C GLN A 114 -7.84 7.68 -1.80
N ALA A 115 -6.83 6.99 -1.26
CA ALA A 115 -5.71 6.48 -2.04
C ALA A 115 -6.16 5.44 -3.07
N THR A 116 -7.09 4.57 -2.68
CA THR A 116 -7.72 3.66 -3.62
C THR A 116 -8.37 4.49 -4.73
N ARG A 117 -9.05 5.60 -4.41
CA ARG A 117 -9.80 6.42 -5.39
C ARG A 117 -8.88 7.26 -6.28
N LYS A 118 -7.57 7.14 -6.10
CA LYS A 118 -6.55 7.88 -6.83
C LYS A 118 -6.68 9.40 -6.60
N GLU A 119 -7.28 9.82 -5.48
CA GLU A 119 -7.38 11.23 -5.09
C GLU A 119 -5.99 11.82 -4.76
N ASP A 120 -5.05 10.96 -4.39
CA ASP A 120 -3.66 11.29 -4.11
C ASP A 120 -2.81 11.49 -5.38
N LEU A 121 -3.28 11.01 -6.54
CA LEU A 121 -2.54 11.01 -7.80
C LEU A 121 -2.21 12.43 -8.29
N GLU A 122 -3.15 13.36 -8.17
CA GLU A 122 -2.92 14.75 -8.57
C GLU A 122 -1.91 15.44 -7.67
N ASP A 123 -1.98 15.20 -6.36
CA ASP A 123 -1.04 15.75 -5.38
C ASP A 123 0.35 15.14 -5.56
N TRP A 124 0.43 13.84 -5.86
CA TRP A 124 1.66 13.17 -6.23
C TRP A 124 2.28 13.79 -7.50
N CYS A 125 1.49 14.00 -8.56
CA CYS A 125 1.99 14.65 -9.79
C CYS A 125 2.54 16.05 -9.50
N LYS A 126 1.84 16.83 -8.67
CA LYS A 126 2.30 18.17 -8.24
C LYS A 126 3.61 18.12 -7.47
N LYS A 127 3.77 17.14 -6.57
CA LYS A 127 5.03 16.91 -5.84
C LYS A 127 6.19 16.53 -6.75
N GLU A 128 5.92 15.72 -7.77
CA GLU A 128 6.91 15.35 -8.80
C GLU A 128 7.24 16.52 -9.76
N GLY A 129 6.62 17.69 -9.58
CA GLY A 129 6.87 18.89 -10.38
C GLY A 129 6.02 19.00 -11.63
N PHE A 130 4.95 18.22 -11.74
CA PHE A 130 3.99 18.27 -12.84
C PHE A 130 2.76 19.09 -12.46
N ALA A 131 2.23 19.88 -13.40
CA ALA A 131 1.04 20.70 -13.13
C ALA A 131 -0.20 19.85 -12.81
N ASN A 132 -0.33 18.69 -13.46
CA ASN A 132 -1.44 17.76 -13.32
C ASN A 132 -1.03 16.36 -13.80
N SER A 133 -1.95 15.40 -13.64
CA SER A 133 -1.78 14.01 -14.07
C SER A 133 -1.62 13.85 -15.59
N GLU A 134 -2.25 14.71 -16.39
CA GLU A 134 -2.10 14.72 -17.85
C GLU A 134 -0.68 15.11 -18.30
N ALA A 135 -0.07 16.08 -17.62
CA ALA A 135 1.30 16.52 -17.91
C ALA A 135 2.32 15.40 -17.63
N TYR A 136 2.08 14.59 -16.59
CA TYR A 136 2.88 13.40 -16.30
C TYR A 136 2.74 12.36 -17.41
N LEU A 137 1.51 11.97 -17.75
CA LEU A 137 1.23 11.00 -18.80
C LEU A 137 1.82 11.42 -20.15
N LYS A 138 1.68 12.70 -20.51
CA LYS A 138 2.23 13.25 -21.76
C LYS A 138 3.76 13.18 -21.79
N LYS A 139 4.44 13.42 -20.66
CA LYS A 139 5.91 13.28 -20.58
C LYS A 139 6.35 11.83 -20.71
N GLU A 140 5.64 10.92 -20.05
CA GLU A 140 5.92 9.48 -20.12
C GLU A 140 5.50 8.87 -21.48
N GLY A 141 4.75 9.61 -22.29
CA GLY A 141 4.34 9.20 -23.63
C GLY A 141 3.12 8.28 -23.66
N PHE A 142 2.27 8.35 -22.64
CA PHE A 142 1.04 7.56 -22.52
C PHE A 142 -0.20 8.42 -22.72
N LYS A 143 -1.24 7.84 -23.30
CA LYS A 143 -2.50 8.54 -23.57
C LYS A 143 -3.38 8.67 -22.32
N ASP A 144 -3.38 7.62 -21.51
CA ASP A 144 -4.19 7.51 -20.30
C ASP A 144 -3.52 6.59 -19.27
N TRP A 145 -3.96 6.69 -18.01
CA TRP A 145 -3.42 5.88 -16.92
C TRP A 145 -3.62 4.38 -17.14
N ASP A 146 -4.66 3.97 -17.87
CA ASP A 146 -4.89 2.57 -18.24
C ASP A 146 -3.72 2.04 -19.07
N GLU A 147 -3.27 2.79 -20.08
CA GLU A 147 -2.11 2.45 -20.91
C GLU A 147 -0.80 2.44 -20.10
N TYR A 148 -0.60 3.43 -19.23
CA TYR A 148 0.57 3.52 -18.34
C TYR A 148 0.68 2.27 -17.46
N TYR A 149 -0.40 1.91 -16.79
CA TYR A 149 -0.43 0.76 -15.89
C TYR A 149 -0.38 -0.57 -16.62
N ALA A 150 -1.03 -0.70 -17.78
CA ALA A 150 -0.95 -1.90 -18.62
C ALA A 150 0.50 -2.21 -19.05
N LYS A 151 1.28 -1.18 -19.39
CA LYS A 151 2.68 -1.36 -19.80
C LYS A 151 3.61 -1.66 -18.61
N LYS A 152 3.32 -1.11 -17.43
CA LYS A 152 4.04 -1.40 -16.18
C LYS A 152 3.77 -2.81 -15.65
N HIS A 153 2.56 -3.35 -15.83
CA HIS A 153 2.20 -4.70 -15.38
C HIS A 153 2.79 -5.81 -16.27
N ASN A 154 3.23 -5.47 -17.47
CA ASN A 154 3.83 -6.39 -18.45
C ASN A 154 5.37 -6.40 -18.40
N LYS A 155 5.97 -5.81 -17.36
CA LYS A 155 7.42 -5.66 -17.20
C LYS A 155 7.88 -6.19 -15.85
#